data_AF-A0A849WNZ7-F1
#
_entry.id   AF-A0A849WNZ7-F1
#
_cell.length_a   1.000
_cell.length_b   1.000
_cell.length_c   1.000
_cell.angle_alpha   90.00
_cell.angle_beta   90.00
_cell.angle_gamma   90.00
#
_symmetry.space_group_name_H-M   'P 1'
#
loop_
_entity.id
_entity.type
_entity.pdbx_description
1 polymer ?
#
loop_
_entity_poly.entity_id
_entity_poly.type
_entity_poly.pdbx_seq_one_letter_code
_entity_poly.pdbx_strand_id
1 'polypeptide(L)'
;MIKNIFIFFIGSLFFLKSFALVEKDGKFALESLNDFNQCQEITTDGSACLHALDFWLEKNPNDFFQAAKMVRKKMNHQDAVIYFVKSVKVNSKECQDKDLRLSFLAAINLNRAHNSNTVDLALKLGIDLCPNDLAENVSGLKQKKYARENICKYTQNKNEICR
;
A
#
# COMPACT_ATOMS: atom_id res chain seq x y z
N MET A 1 -8.63 50.12 49.14
CA MET A 1 -8.44 48.66 49.14
C MET A 1 -9.25 48.09 47.98
N ILE A 2 -8.69 48.06 46.77
CA ILE A 2 -9.40 47.58 45.56
C ILE A 2 -8.49 46.53 44.92
N LYS A 3 -8.93 45.27 44.97
CA LYS A 3 -8.25 44.12 44.35
C LYS A 3 -8.66 44.06 42.87
N ASN A 4 -7.77 44.44 41.97
CA ASN A 4 -7.95 44.23 40.53
C ASN A 4 -7.71 42.75 40.20
N ILE A 5 -8.77 42.08 39.75
CA ILE A 5 -8.75 40.70 39.26
C ILE A 5 -8.44 40.76 37.76
N PHE A 6 -7.23 40.37 37.37
CA PHE A 6 -6.85 40.16 35.98
C PHE A 6 -7.29 38.76 35.55
N ILE A 7 -8.41 38.66 34.82
CA ILE A 7 -8.82 37.43 34.12
C ILE A 7 -8.08 37.42 32.79
N PHE A 8 -6.96 36.70 32.72
CA PHE A 8 -6.34 36.34 31.44
C PHE A 8 -7.17 35.23 30.80
N PHE A 9 -8.09 35.61 29.91
CA PHE A 9 -8.63 34.71 28.90
C PHE A 9 -7.49 34.33 27.96
N ILE A 10 -6.81 33.22 28.24
CA ILE A 10 -5.98 32.53 27.25
C ILE A 10 -6.97 31.94 26.24
N GLY A 11 -7.36 32.77 25.27
CA GLY A 11 -8.13 32.35 24.12
C GLY A 11 -7.30 31.35 23.33
N SER A 12 -7.56 30.06 23.56
CA SER A 12 -7.18 29.00 22.64
C SER A 12 -7.85 29.29 21.29
N LEU A 13 -7.14 30.04 20.43
CA LEU A 13 -7.35 29.98 18.99
C LEU A 13 -7.06 28.53 18.59
N PHE A 14 -8.09 27.69 18.67
CA PHE A 14 -8.19 26.50 17.86
C PHE A 14 -8.17 26.98 16.41
N PHE A 15 -6.98 27.05 15.83
CA PHE A 15 -6.82 26.97 14.39
C PHE A 15 -7.48 25.64 13.98
N LEU A 16 -8.76 25.72 13.60
CA LEU A 16 -9.39 24.74 12.75
C LEU A 16 -8.56 24.76 11.46
N LYS A 17 -7.47 23.99 11.43
CA LYS A 17 -6.83 23.61 10.19
C LYS A 17 -7.90 22.86 9.44
N SER A 18 -8.58 23.57 8.53
CA SER A 18 -9.43 22.95 7.54
C SER A 18 -8.52 21.96 6.83
N PHE A 19 -8.76 20.67 7.06
CA PHE A 19 -8.07 19.56 6.41
C PHE A 19 -8.59 19.51 4.97
N ALA A 20 -8.27 20.55 4.21
CA ALA A 20 -8.62 20.63 2.83
C ALA A 20 -7.63 19.73 2.12
N LEU A 21 -8.11 18.61 1.59
CA LEU A 21 -7.57 18.07 0.36
C LEU A 21 -7.34 19.27 -0.56
N VAL A 22 -6.09 19.68 -0.71
CA VAL A 22 -5.77 20.87 -1.49
C VAL A 22 -5.92 20.44 -2.92
N GLU A 23 -7.08 20.76 -3.50
CA GLU A 23 -7.28 20.69 -4.93
C GLU A 23 -6.44 21.81 -5.54
N LYS A 24 -5.24 21.46 -5.98
CA LYS A 24 -4.34 22.39 -6.68
C LYS A 24 -4.36 22.00 -8.15
N ASP A 25 -4.85 22.91 -8.99
CA ASP A 25 -4.93 22.71 -10.45
C ASP A 25 -5.75 21.47 -10.86
N GLY A 26 -6.82 21.16 -10.11
CA GLY A 26 -7.67 19.99 -10.35
C GLY A 26 -7.05 18.65 -9.93
N LYS A 27 -6.00 18.68 -9.09
CA LYS A 27 -5.32 17.50 -8.56
C LYS A 27 -5.32 17.52 -7.04
N PHE A 28 -5.57 16.36 -6.43
CA PHE A 28 -5.39 16.18 -5.00
C PHE A 28 -3.90 16.12 -4.67
N ALA A 29 -3.45 16.98 -3.75
CA ALA A 29 -2.14 16.89 -3.15
C ALA A 29 -2.29 16.44 -1.69
N LEU A 30 -1.46 15.48 -1.27
CA LEU A 30 -1.38 15.08 0.13
C LEU A 30 -0.31 15.93 0.83
N GLU A 31 -0.63 16.46 2.01
CA GLU A 31 0.34 17.04 2.96
C GLU A 31 0.80 16.01 4.00
N SER A 32 0.08 14.89 4.13
CA SER A 32 0.41 13.77 4.99
C SER A 32 -0.19 12.46 4.48
N LEU A 33 0.33 11.31 4.95
CA LEU A 33 -0.34 10.03 4.70
C LEU A 33 -1.77 9.99 5.27
N ASN A 34 -2.09 10.73 6.33
CA ASN A 34 -3.44 10.75 6.86
C ASN A 34 -4.46 11.34 5.88
N ASP A 35 -4.02 12.26 5.01
CA ASP A 35 -4.87 12.88 3.98
C ASP A 35 -5.33 11.85 2.95
N PHE A 36 -4.54 10.79 2.71
CA PHE A 36 -4.96 9.66 1.88
C PHE A 36 -6.20 8.96 2.47
N ASN A 37 -6.26 8.77 3.80
CA ASN A 37 -7.44 8.16 4.43
C ASN A 37 -8.69 9.03 4.24
N GLN A 38 -8.55 10.34 4.40
CA GLN A 38 -9.65 11.29 4.22
C GLN A 38 -10.11 11.33 2.76
N CYS A 39 -9.17 11.30 1.82
CA CYS A 39 -9.47 11.25 0.39
C CYS A 39 -10.30 10.00 0.03
N GLN A 40 -9.94 8.85 0.59
CA GLN A 40 -10.69 7.60 0.37
C GLN A 40 -12.12 7.64 0.96
N GLU A 41 -12.39 8.51 1.93
CA GLU A 41 -13.72 8.63 2.55
C GLU A 41 -14.67 9.51 1.74
N ILE A 42 -14.14 10.37 0.85
CA ILE A 42 -14.95 11.31 0.07
C ILE A 42 -14.99 11.01 -1.43
N THR A 43 -14.15 10.08 -1.92
CA THR A 43 -14.12 9.68 -3.34
C THR A 43 -14.79 8.32 -3.54
N THR A 44 -15.42 8.12 -4.71
CA THR A 44 -16.17 6.88 -5.00
C THR A 44 -15.27 5.70 -5.37
N ASP A 45 -14.21 5.93 -6.15
CA ASP A 45 -13.33 4.86 -6.64
C ASP A 45 -11.89 4.92 -6.08
N GLY A 46 -11.51 5.98 -5.38
CA GLY A 46 -10.19 6.13 -4.76
C GLY A 46 -9.01 6.33 -5.72
N SER A 47 -9.22 6.38 -7.05
CA SER A 47 -8.14 6.46 -8.05
C SER A 47 -7.36 7.77 -7.95
N ALA A 48 -8.07 8.88 -7.74
CA ALA A 48 -7.45 10.18 -7.58
C ALA A 48 -6.59 10.26 -6.30
N CYS A 49 -7.00 9.54 -5.24
CA CYS A 49 -6.24 9.42 -4.00
C CYS A 49 -4.97 8.59 -4.18
N LEU A 50 -5.01 7.52 -4.99
CA LEU A 50 -3.82 6.73 -5.32
C LEU A 50 -2.79 7.57 -6.10
N HIS A 51 -3.24 8.37 -7.05
CA HIS A 51 -2.34 9.27 -7.78
C HIS A 51 -1.69 10.32 -6.85
N ALA A 52 -2.47 10.90 -5.93
CA ALA A 52 -1.96 11.82 -4.92
C ALA A 52 -0.94 11.14 -3.99
N LEU A 53 -1.20 9.87 -3.62
CA LEU A 53 -0.29 9.05 -2.83
C LEU A 53 1.01 8.73 -3.57
N ASP A 54 0.95 8.42 -4.87
CA ASP A 54 2.14 8.20 -5.68
C ASP A 54 3.06 9.44 -5.69
N PHE A 55 2.47 10.63 -5.88
CA PHE A 55 3.22 11.89 -5.86
C PHE A 55 3.80 12.20 -4.46
N TRP A 56 3.08 11.86 -3.39
CA TRP A 56 3.61 11.95 -2.02
C TRP A 56 4.85 11.06 -1.84
N LEU A 57 4.76 9.82 -2.30
CA LEU A 57 5.80 8.80 -2.10
C LEU A 57 7.04 9.03 -2.96
N GLU A 58 6.94 9.76 -4.07
CA GLU A 58 8.12 10.25 -4.82
C GLU A 58 9.00 11.16 -3.96
N LYS A 59 8.40 11.94 -3.06
CA LYS A 59 9.10 12.86 -2.16
C LYS A 59 9.41 12.24 -0.80
N ASN A 60 8.63 11.22 -0.39
CA ASN A 60 8.71 10.57 0.91
C ASN A 60 8.85 9.04 0.76
N PRO A 61 9.96 8.53 0.19
CA PRO A 61 10.10 7.10 -0.09
C PRO A 61 10.12 6.21 1.16
N ASN A 62 10.45 6.76 2.32
CA ASN A 62 10.41 6.01 3.58
C ASN A 62 8.99 5.62 4.02
N ASP A 63 7.96 6.24 3.42
CA ASP A 63 6.56 5.97 3.74
C ASP A 63 5.96 4.81 2.95
N PHE A 64 6.71 4.18 2.02
CA PHE A 64 6.18 3.12 1.15
C PHE A 64 5.52 1.99 1.93
N PHE A 65 6.10 1.55 3.06
CA PHE A 65 5.55 0.47 3.86
C PHE A 65 4.18 0.83 4.44
N GLN A 66 4.11 2.00 5.09
CA GLN A 66 2.89 2.45 5.74
C GLN A 66 1.80 2.75 4.71
N ALA A 67 2.17 3.36 3.57
CA ALA A 67 1.27 3.58 2.45
C ALA A 67 0.70 2.26 1.90
N ALA A 68 1.54 1.22 1.74
CA ALA A 68 1.09 -0.09 1.27
C ALA A 68 0.01 -0.68 2.20
N LYS A 69 0.21 -0.59 3.53
CA LYS A 69 -0.76 -1.07 4.52
C LYS A 69 -2.08 -0.30 4.45
N MET A 70 -2.01 1.01 4.21
CA MET A 70 -3.18 1.87 4.04
C MET A 70 -3.95 1.52 2.77
N VAL A 71 -3.27 1.38 1.64
CA VAL A 71 -3.87 0.96 0.36
C VAL A 71 -4.52 -0.40 0.53
N ARG A 72 -3.86 -1.40 1.12
CA ARG A 72 -4.47 -2.72 1.36
C ARG A 72 -5.74 -2.62 2.20
N LYS A 73 -5.81 -1.70 3.16
CA LYS A 73 -6.95 -1.54 4.07
C LYS A 73 -8.14 -0.84 3.42
N LYS A 74 -7.88 0.16 2.57
CA LYS A 74 -8.91 1.07 2.03
C LYS A 74 -9.26 0.77 0.57
N MET A 75 -8.38 0.09 -0.16
CA MET A 75 -8.49 -0.28 -1.57
C MET A 75 -8.43 -1.80 -1.74
N ASN A 76 -8.31 -2.27 -2.98
CA ASN A 76 -8.10 -3.70 -3.22
C ASN A 76 -6.71 -4.13 -2.73
N HIS A 77 -6.63 -5.34 -2.17
CA HIS A 77 -5.39 -5.85 -1.60
C HIS A 77 -4.27 -5.97 -2.64
N GLN A 78 -4.60 -6.28 -3.90
CA GLN A 78 -3.59 -6.40 -4.95
C GLN A 78 -2.93 -5.05 -5.30
N ASP A 79 -3.63 -3.92 -5.10
CA ASP A 79 -3.12 -2.59 -5.45
C ASP A 79 -1.97 -2.18 -4.52
N ALA A 80 -1.92 -2.75 -3.31
CA ALA A 80 -0.86 -2.51 -2.34
C ALA A 80 0.50 -3.12 -2.72
N VAL A 81 0.53 -4.10 -3.64
CA VAL A 81 1.75 -4.88 -3.94
C VAL A 81 2.87 -4.01 -4.50
N ILE A 82 2.55 -3.01 -5.32
CA ILE A 82 3.57 -2.10 -5.88
C ILE A 82 4.32 -1.35 -4.77
N TYR A 83 3.59 -0.91 -3.73
CA TYR A 83 4.16 -0.18 -2.61
C TYR A 83 4.98 -1.10 -1.71
N PHE A 84 4.50 -2.32 -1.43
CA PHE A 84 5.30 -3.32 -0.71
C PHE A 84 6.59 -3.67 -1.44
N VAL A 85 6.56 -3.86 -2.77
CA VAL A 85 7.77 -4.11 -3.58
C VAL A 85 8.78 -2.96 -3.46
N LYS A 86 8.32 -1.71 -3.46
CA LYS A 86 9.21 -0.55 -3.28
C LYS A 86 9.79 -0.52 -1.87
N SER A 87 8.99 -0.85 -0.86
CA SER A 87 9.38 -0.82 0.55
C SER A 87 10.42 -1.89 0.91
N VAL A 88 10.18 -3.15 0.55
CA VAL A 88 11.07 -4.27 0.93
C VAL A 88 12.46 -4.20 0.27
N LYS A 89 12.58 -3.47 -0.84
CA LYS A 89 13.90 -3.18 -1.44
C LYS A 89 14.78 -2.33 -0.54
N VAL A 90 14.17 -1.52 0.33
CA VAL A 90 14.86 -0.68 1.31
C VAL A 90 14.98 -1.42 2.63
N ASN A 91 13.95 -2.16 3.05
CA ASN A 91 13.90 -2.85 4.33
C ASN A 91 13.30 -4.26 4.21
N SER A 92 14.17 -5.26 4.07
CA SER A 92 13.75 -6.67 3.93
C SER A 92 13.05 -7.25 5.16
N LYS A 93 13.18 -6.63 6.35
CA LYS A 93 12.48 -7.11 7.56
C LYS A 93 10.95 -7.03 7.44
N GLU A 94 10.47 -6.18 6.53
CA GLU A 94 9.04 -6.01 6.25
C GLU A 94 8.40 -7.24 5.58
N CYS A 95 9.20 -8.16 5.03
CA CYS A 95 8.73 -9.42 4.46
C CYS A 95 7.90 -10.28 5.43
N GLN A 96 8.05 -10.09 6.74
CA GLN A 96 7.31 -10.80 7.78
C GLN A 96 5.92 -10.22 8.07
N ASP A 97 5.56 -9.10 7.45
CA ASP A 97 4.30 -8.43 7.72
C ASP A 97 3.09 -9.16 7.12
N LYS A 98 2.03 -9.26 7.93
CA LYS A 98 0.79 -9.95 7.55
C LYS A 98 0.05 -9.25 6.40
N ASP A 99 0.03 -7.92 6.35
CA ASP A 99 -0.63 -7.16 5.30
C ASP A 99 0.10 -7.33 3.95
N LEU A 100 1.43 -7.43 3.99
CA LEU A 100 2.24 -7.77 2.82
C LEU A 100 1.86 -9.14 2.28
N ARG A 101 1.84 -10.16 3.15
CA ARG A 101 1.45 -11.53 2.78
C ARG A 101 0.06 -11.58 2.17
N LEU A 102 -0.92 -10.87 2.75
CA LEU A 102 -2.29 -10.82 2.22
C LEU A 102 -2.33 -10.19 0.81
N SER A 103 -1.59 -9.11 0.60
CA SER A 103 -1.52 -8.42 -0.70
C SER A 103 -0.87 -9.30 -1.77
N PHE A 104 0.22 -9.99 -1.42
CA PHE A 104 0.87 -10.99 -2.27
C PHE A 104 -0.11 -12.10 -2.67
N LEU A 105 -0.81 -12.71 -1.69
CA LEU A 105 -1.77 -13.79 -1.94
C LEU A 105 -2.95 -13.33 -2.81
N ALA A 106 -3.42 -12.10 -2.64
CA ALA A 106 -4.48 -11.54 -3.47
C ALA A 106 -4.01 -11.38 -4.93
N ALA A 107 -2.85 -10.75 -5.13
CA ALA A 107 -2.33 -10.45 -6.47
C ALA A 107 -1.91 -11.70 -7.26
N ILE A 108 -1.25 -12.67 -6.61
CA ILE A 108 -0.78 -13.88 -7.30
C ILE A 108 -1.93 -14.77 -7.82
N ASN A 109 -3.12 -14.65 -7.23
CA ASN A 109 -4.32 -15.39 -7.63
C ASN A 109 -5.10 -14.75 -8.77
N LEU A 110 -4.67 -13.58 -9.28
CA LEU A 110 -5.35 -12.92 -10.39
C LEU A 110 -5.11 -13.63 -11.72
N ASN A 111 -6.09 -13.52 -12.63
CA ASN A 111 -5.91 -13.90 -14.02
C ASN A 111 -4.89 -12.94 -14.67
N ARG A 112 -3.71 -13.47 -15.00
CA ARG A 112 -2.58 -12.70 -15.56
C ARG A 112 -2.89 -12.07 -16.91
N ALA A 113 -3.83 -12.62 -17.70
CA ALA A 113 -4.22 -12.04 -18.99
C ALA A 113 -4.75 -10.60 -18.86
N HIS A 114 -5.30 -10.24 -17.69
CA HIS A 114 -5.82 -8.90 -17.42
C HIS A 114 -5.03 -8.14 -16.34
N ASN A 115 -4.07 -8.79 -15.67
CA ASN A 115 -3.39 -8.26 -14.48
C ASN A 115 -1.88 -8.54 -14.50
N SER A 116 -1.26 -8.55 -15.68
CA SER A 116 0.14 -8.98 -15.84
C SER A 116 1.10 -8.24 -14.91
N ASN A 117 1.01 -6.91 -14.84
CA ASN A 117 1.91 -6.10 -14.02
C ASN A 117 1.76 -6.41 -12.53
N THR A 118 0.54 -6.51 -12.03
CA THR A 118 0.25 -6.80 -10.62
C THR A 118 0.71 -8.21 -10.23
N VAL A 119 0.48 -9.19 -11.11
CA VAL A 119 0.95 -10.57 -10.93
C VAL A 119 2.48 -10.62 -10.93
N ASP A 120 3.13 -9.92 -11.86
CA ASP A 120 4.59 -9.90 -11.99
C ASP A 120 5.26 -9.22 -10.78
N LEU A 121 4.66 -8.15 -10.26
CA LEU A 121 5.09 -7.53 -9.00
C LEU A 121 4.92 -8.48 -7.82
N ALA A 122 3.83 -9.25 -7.75
CA ALA A 122 3.62 -10.23 -6.69
C ALA A 122 4.64 -11.37 -6.77
N LEU A 123 4.92 -11.87 -7.98
CA LEU A 123 5.96 -12.88 -8.21
C LEU A 123 7.34 -12.37 -7.78
N LYS A 124 7.70 -11.15 -8.18
CA LYS A 124 8.93 -10.51 -7.73
C LYS A 124 9.00 -10.36 -6.21
N LEU A 125 7.89 -9.96 -5.58
CA LEU A 125 7.80 -9.82 -4.13
C LEU A 125 8.03 -11.18 -3.43
N GLY A 126 7.32 -12.22 -3.87
CA GLY A 126 7.35 -13.54 -3.23
C GLY A 126 8.57 -14.38 -3.53
N ILE A 127 9.13 -14.29 -4.73
CA ILE A 127 10.20 -15.19 -5.21
C ILE A 127 11.57 -14.52 -5.14
N ASP A 128 11.67 -13.22 -5.43
CA ASP A 128 12.97 -12.53 -5.48
C ASP A 128 13.27 -11.80 -4.17
N LEU A 129 12.29 -11.07 -3.62
CA LEU A 129 12.52 -10.13 -2.51
C LEU A 129 12.28 -10.75 -1.13
N CYS A 130 11.24 -11.57 -0.98
CA CYS A 130 10.85 -12.22 0.27
C CYS A 130 10.78 -13.76 0.17
N PRO A 131 11.77 -14.45 -0.45
CA PRO A 131 11.68 -15.88 -0.73
C PRO A 131 11.47 -16.72 0.53
N ASN A 132 12.14 -16.39 1.64
CA ASN A 132 12.06 -17.18 2.87
C ASN A 132 10.72 -16.99 3.61
N ASP A 133 10.20 -15.77 3.66
CA ASP A 133 9.00 -15.43 4.44
C ASP A 133 7.69 -15.78 3.72
N LEU A 134 7.75 -15.97 2.38
CA LEU A 134 6.60 -16.28 1.53
C LEU A 134 6.69 -17.68 0.85
N ALA A 135 7.76 -18.45 1.04
CA ALA A 135 7.93 -19.78 0.44
C ALA A 135 6.77 -20.75 0.76
N GLU A 136 6.33 -20.82 2.03
CA GLU A 136 5.21 -21.68 2.44
C GLU A 136 3.88 -21.27 1.79
N ASN A 137 3.70 -19.97 1.55
CA ASN A 137 2.56 -19.46 0.84
C ASN A 137 2.60 -19.88 -0.64
N VAL A 138 3.77 -19.79 -1.27
CA VAL A 138 3.99 -20.24 -2.66
C VAL A 138 3.70 -21.74 -2.82
N SER A 139 4.11 -22.58 -1.86
CA SER A 139 3.82 -24.02 -1.91
C SER A 139 2.33 -24.34 -1.73
N GLY A 140 1.64 -23.66 -0.80
CA GLY A 140 0.19 -23.81 -0.59
C GLY A 140 -0.66 -23.30 -1.77
N LEU A 141 -0.14 -22.35 -2.56
CA LEU A 141 -0.81 -21.80 -3.72
C LEU A 141 -0.87 -22.74 -4.93
N LYS A 142 -0.13 -23.86 -4.92
CA LYS A 142 -0.15 -24.86 -6.01
C LYS A 142 -1.55 -25.43 -6.29
N GLN A 143 -2.46 -25.39 -5.31
CA GLN A 143 -3.83 -25.88 -5.47
C GLN A 143 -4.76 -24.87 -6.18
N LYS A 144 -4.37 -23.59 -6.26
CA LYS A 144 -5.17 -22.55 -6.91
C LYS A 144 -4.73 -22.39 -8.36
N LYS A 145 -5.68 -22.57 -9.30
CA LYS A 145 -5.41 -22.60 -10.75
C LYS A 145 -4.52 -21.43 -11.21
N TYR A 146 -4.94 -20.19 -10.96
CA TYR A 146 -4.19 -19.01 -11.42
C TYR A 146 -2.85 -18.83 -10.73
N ALA A 147 -2.76 -19.00 -9.41
CA ALA A 147 -1.48 -18.87 -8.73
C ALA A 147 -0.47 -19.91 -9.20
N ARG A 148 -0.88 -21.18 -9.36
CA ARG A 148 -0.03 -22.22 -9.96
C ARG A 148 0.45 -21.81 -11.34
N GLU A 149 -0.46 -21.43 -12.25
CA GLU A 149 -0.10 -21.01 -13.61
C GLU A 149 0.88 -19.82 -13.61
N ASN A 150 0.66 -18.85 -12.73
CA ASN A 150 1.49 -17.65 -12.61
C ASN A 150 2.90 -17.99 -12.11
N ILE A 151 3.00 -18.77 -11.03
CA ILE A 151 4.28 -19.23 -10.47
C ILE A 151 5.04 -20.03 -11.52
N CYS A 152 4.37 -20.97 -12.19
CA CYS A 152 4.99 -21.86 -13.18
C CYS A 152 5.48 -21.17 -14.45
N LYS A 153 4.86 -20.05 -14.83
CA LYS A 153 5.35 -19.22 -15.93
C LYS A 153 6.55 -18.38 -15.52
N TYR A 154 6.69 -18.06 -14.23
CA TYR A 154 7.76 -17.22 -13.70
C TYR A 154 9.03 -18.02 -13.41
N THR A 155 8.91 -19.16 -12.74
CA THR A 155 10.05 -20.01 -12.42
C THR A 155 10.42 -20.82 -13.67
N GLN A 156 11.55 -20.49 -14.30
CA GLN A 156 12.08 -21.20 -15.48
C GLN A 156 12.27 -22.71 -15.22
N ASN A 157 12.36 -23.10 -13.94
CA ASN A 157 12.45 -24.49 -13.49
C ASN A 157 11.06 -25.13 -13.34
N LYS A 158 10.44 -25.49 -14.48
CA LYS A 158 9.09 -26.05 -14.56
C LYS A 158 8.90 -27.41 -13.87
N ASN A 159 9.96 -28.11 -13.49
CA ASN A 159 9.88 -29.55 -13.21
C ASN A 159 9.51 -29.92 -11.76
N GLU A 160 9.64 -29.01 -10.80
CA GLU A 160 9.46 -29.34 -9.36
C GLU A 160 8.23 -28.67 -8.72
N ILE A 161 7.77 -27.55 -9.30
CA ILE A 161 6.65 -26.77 -8.77
C ILE A 161 5.36 -26.98 -9.59
N CYS A 162 5.47 -27.44 -10.85
CA CYS A 162 4.39 -27.37 -11.85
C CYS A 162 3.85 -28.73 -12.32
N ARG A 163 4.20 -29.80 -11.61
CA ARG A 163 3.56 -31.11 -11.73
C ARG A 163 2.45 -31.20 -10.70
#